data_AF-A0A3E0QSS1-F1
#
_entry.id   AF-A0A3E0QSS1-F1
#
_cell.length_a   1.000
_cell.length_b   1.000
_cell.length_c   1.000
_cell.angle_alpha   90.00
_cell.angle_beta   90.00
_cell.angle_gamma   90.00
#
_symmetry.space_group_name_H-M   'P 1'
#
loop_
_entity.id
_entity.type
_entity.pdbx_description
1 polymer ?
#
loop_
_entity_poly.entity_id
_entity_poly.type
_entity_poly.pdbx_seq_one_letter_code
_entity_poly.pdbx_strand_id
1 'polypeptide(L)' 'MGKEETPAVDPNEHDQIYQLATTMGRSTIAVIDAICQRGGFRGEELSTIGQLRDQCVRAISMGEQYEQNK' A
#
# COMPACT_ATOMS: atom_id res chain seq x y z
N MET A 1 13.29 -32.80 -18.80
CA MET A 1 13.44 -31.41 -18.32
C MET A 1 12.32 -30.60 -18.94
N GLY A 2 11.12 -30.65 -18.35
CA GLY A 2 9.97 -29.90 -18.82
C GLY A 2 10.22 -28.42 -18.53
N LYS A 3 10.10 -27.56 -19.53
CA LYS A 3 10.08 -26.12 -19.32
C LYS A 3 8.80 -25.82 -18.53
N GLU A 4 8.94 -25.40 -17.28
CA GLU A 4 7.86 -24.73 -16.57
C GLU A 4 7.64 -23.39 -17.29
N GLU A 5 6.64 -23.34 -18.16
CA GLU A 5 6.09 -22.09 -18.65
C GLU A 5 5.57 -21.32 -17.44
N THR A 6 6.27 -20.24 -17.10
CA THR A 6 5.82 -19.27 -16.11
C THR A 6 4.50 -18.72 -16.63
N PRO A 7 3.39 -18.80 -15.88
CA PRO A 7 2.11 -18.31 -16.37
C PRO A 7 2.26 -16.80 -16.65
N ALA A 8 1.92 -16.41 -17.88
CA ALA A 8 1.90 -15.00 -18.26
C ALA A 8 0.87 -14.30 -17.35
N VAL A 9 1.36 -13.39 -16.50
CA VAL A 9 0.48 -12.63 -15.60
C VAL A 9 -0.47 -11.82 -16.45
N ASP A 10 -1.77 -11.99 -16.23
CA ASP A 10 -2.78 -11.21 -16.93
C ASP A 10 -2.56 -9.74 -16.57
N PRO A 11 -2.44 -8.82 -17.56
CA PRO A 11 -2.26 -7.40 -17.28
C PRO A 11 -3.34 -6.82 -16.35
N ASN A 12 -4.55 -7.41 -16.29
CA ASN A 12 -5.59 -7.01 -15.33
C ASN A 12 -5.27 -7.31 -13.86
N GLU A 13 -4.43 -8.32 -13.55
CA GLU A 13 -4.09 -8.64 -12.16
C GLU A 13 -3.22 -7.55 -11.52
N HIS A 14 -2.33 -6.95 -12.32
CA HIS A 14 -1.51 -5.83 -11.85
C HIS A 14 -2.38 -4.60 -11.59
N ASP A 15 -3.30 -4.26 -12.49
CA ASP A 15 -4.29 -3.18 -12.30
C ASP A 15 -5.05 -3.35 -10.97
N GLN A 16 -5.60 -4.53 -10.72
CA GLN A 16 -6.39 -4.81 -9.51
C GLN A 16 -5.55 -4.65 -8.24
N ILE A 17 -4.31 -5.14 -8.24
CA ILE A 17 -3.41 -5.03 -7.09
C ILE A 17 -3.05 -3.57 -6.81
N TYR A 18 -2.72 -2.77 -7.83
CA TYR A 18 -2.35 -1.36 -7.63
C TYR A 18 -3.54 -0.50 -7.16
N GLN A 19 -4.74 -0.74 -7.69
CA GLN A 19 -5.96 -0.05 -7.24
C GLN A 19 -6.33 -0.43 -5.81
N LEU A 20 -6.25 -1.73 -5.47
CA LEU A 20 -6.49 -2.21 -4.12
C LEU A 20 -5.46 -1.64 -3.14
N ALA A 21 -4.18 -1.67 -3.48
CA ALA A 21 -3.10 -1.14 -2.65
C ALA A 21 -3.26 0.37 -2.39
N THR A 22 -3.66 1.14 -3.40
CA THR A 22 -3.93 2.57 -3.28
C THR A 22 -5.10 2.85 -2.33
N THR A 23 -6.21 2.12 -2.50
CA THR A 23 -7.41 2.27 -1.66
C THR A 23 -7.15 1.86 -0.22
N MET A 24 -6.47 0.73 -0.02
CA MET A 24 -6.05 0.23 1.29
C MET A 24 -5.10 1.21 1.96
N GLY A 25 -4.09 1.73 1.24
CA GLY A 25 -3.14 2.70 1.76
C GLY A 25 -3.82 3.96 2.31
N ARG A 26 -4.77 4.54 1.56
CA ARG A 26 -5.52 5.73 2.01
C ARG A 26 -6.32 5.46 3.29
N SER A 27 -6.99 4.31 3.34
CA SER A 27 -7.82 3.91 4.48
C SER A 27 -6.98 3.64 5.73
N THR A 28 -5.84 2.96 5.58
CA THR A 28 -4.89 2.71 6.66
C THR A 28 -4.32 4.01 7.23
N ILE A 29 -3.91 4.96 6.37
CA ILE A 29 -3.42 6.28 6.82
C ILE A 29 -4.51 7.01 7.62
N ALA A 30 -5.75 7.01 7.13
CA ALA A 30 -6.85 7.68 7.83
C ALA A 30 -7.10 7.09 9.24
N VAL A 31 -7.03 5.77 9.39
CA VAL A 31 -7.16 5.10 10.70
C VAL A 31 -5.98 5.43 11.61
N ILE A 32 -4.74 5.35 11.10
CA ILE A 32 -3.53 5.71 11.86
C ILE A 32 -3.63 7.15 12.36
N ASP A 33 -3.94 8.10 11.47
CA ASP A 33 -4.03 9.51 11.79
C ASP A 33 -5.10 9.77 12.86
N ALA A 34 -6.28 9.14 12.74
CA ALA A 34 -7.35 9.27 13.72
C ALA A 34 -6.96 8.76 15.12
N ILE A 35 -6.22 7.65 15.21
CA ILE A 35 -5.76 7.08 16.48
C ILE A 35 -4.60 7.92 17.06
N CYS A 36 -3.64 8.33 16.24
CA CYS A 36 -2.54 9.21 16.63
C CYS A 36 -3.06 10.55 17.19
N GLN A 37 -4.03 11.18 16.52
CA GLN A 37 -4.66 12.43 16.98
C GLN A 37 -5.33 12.28 18.36
N ARG A 38 -5.83 11.09 18.70
CA ARG A 38 -6.41 10.77 20.01
C ARG A 38 -5.38 10.35 21.05
N GLY A 39 -4.09 10.35 20.70
CA GLY A 39 -3.00 9.94 21.58
C GLY A 39 -2.96 8.43 21.86
N GLY A 40 -3.49 7.61 20.94
CA GLY A 40 -3.60 6.16 21.09
C GLY A 40 -2.27 5.40 20.96
N PHE A 41 -1.21 6.04 20.49
CA PHE A 41 0.14 5.48 20.39
C PHE A 41 1.15 6.36 21.11
N ARG A 42 2.16 5.77 21.77
CA ARG A 42 3.22 6.49 22.49
C ARG A 42 4.56 5.78 22.37
N GLY A 43 5.65 6.51 22.60
CA GLY A 43 7.00 5.94 22.61
C GLY A 43 7.32 5.19 21.32
N GLU A 44 7.77 3.94 21.44
CA GLU A 44 8.18 3.08 20.32
C GLU A 44 7.02 2.71 19.38
N GLU A 45 5.80 2.61 19.91
CA GLU A 45 4.61 2.29 19.11
C GLU A 45 4.29 3.44 18.13
N LEU A 46 4.49 4.69 18.56
CA LEU A 46 4.28 5.87 17.71
C LEU A 46 5.29 5.91 16.56
N SER A 47 6.54 5.52 16.82
CA SER A 47 7.57 5.43 15.76
C SER A 47 7.23 4.33 14.76
N THR A 48 6.85 3.15 15.27
CA THR A 48 6.48 1.99 14.44
C THR A 48 5.28 2.29 13.54
N ILE A 49 4.21 2.89 14.10
CA ILE A 49 3.03 3.23 13.30
C ILE A 49 3.31 4.37 12.30
N GLY A 50 4.22 5.29 12.64
CA GLY A 50 4.70 6.30 11.72
C GLY A 50 5.39 5.70 10.49
N GLN A 51 6.26 4.70 10.70
CA GLN A 51 6.90 3.99 9.59
C GLN A 51 5.89 3.24 8.70
N LEU A 52 4.86 2.62 9.30
CA LEU A 52 3.78 1.98 8.54
C LEU A 52 3.00 2.99 7.70
N ARG A 53 2.68 4.16 8.28
CA ARG A 53 2.03 5.26 7.56
C ARG A 53 2.85 5.70 6.33
N ASP A 54 4.17 5.84 6.48
CA ASP A 54 5.07 6.21 5.39
C ASP A 54 5.15 5.12 4.30
N GLN A 55 5.05 3.84 4.67
CA GLN A 55 4.92 2.74 3.70
C GLN A 55 3.60 2.84 2.92
N CYS A 56 2.48 3.17 3.56
CA CYS A 56 1.21 3.39 2.88
C CYS A 56 1.28 4.55 1.88
N VAL A 57 1.94 5.65 2.22
CA VAL A 57 2.15 6.78 1.29
C VAL A 57 2.92 6.31 0.04
N ARG A 58 3.99 5.54 0.22
CA ARG A 58 4.76 4.98 -0.90
C ARG A 58 3.92 4.04 -1.77
N ALA A 59 3.09 3.18 -1.18
CA ALA A 59 2.22 2.28 -1.91
C ALA A 59 1.18 3.04 -2.77
N ILE A 60 0.61 4.11 -2.22
CA ILE A 60 -0.30 5.00 -2.97
C ILE A 60 0.42 5.62 -4.16
N SER A 61 1.61 6.20 -3.94
CA SER A 61 2.37 6.82 -5.03
C SER A 61 2.72 5.83 -6.14
N MET A 62 3.05 4.58 -5.79
CA MET A 62 3.33 3.54 -6.79
C MET A 62 2.08 3.19 -7.62
N GLY A 63 0.92 3.06 -6.97
CA GLY A 63 -0.34 2.79 -7.68
C GLY A 63 -0.79 3.96 -8.56
N GLU A 64 -0.67 5.19 -8.07
CA GLU A 64 -0.97 6.40 -8.85
C GLU A 64 -0.03 6.56 -10.06
N GLN A 65 1.28 6.29 -9.89
CA GLN A 65 2.25 6.29 -10.99
C GLN A 65 1.95 5.22 -12.02
N TYR A 66 1.55 4.02 -11.59
CA TYR A 66 1.18 2.94 -12.50
C TYR A 66 -0.05 3.32 -13.34
N GLU A 67 -1.10 3.84 -12.70
CA GLU A 67 -2.31 4.32 -13.40
C GLU A 67 -2.01 5.50 -14.35
N GLN A 68 -1.07 6.39 -14.00
CA GLN A 68 -0.66 7.50 -14.86
C GLN A 68 0.13 7.06 -16.10
N ASN A 69 0.91 5.99 -15.99
CA ASN A 69 1.78 5.48 -17.05
C ASN A 69 1.11 4.42 -17.94
N LYS A 70 -0.15 4.11 -17.67
CA LYS A 70 -1.01 3.26 -18.48
C LYS A 70 -1.52 3.99 -19.71
#